data_AF-A0A966EAK8-F1
#
_entry.id   AF-A0A966EAK8-F1
#
_cell.length_a   1.000
_cell.length_b   1.000
_cell.length_c   1.000
_cell.angle_alpha   90.00
_cell.angle_beta   90.00
_cell.angle_gamma   90.00
#
_symmetry.space_group_name_H-M   'P 1'
#
loop_
_entity.id
_entity.type
_entity.pdbx_description
1 polymer ?
#
loop_
_entity_poly.entity_id
_entity_poly.type
_entity_poly.pdbx_seq_one_letter_code
_entity_poly.pdbx_strand_id
1 'polypeptide(L)'
;MVAPRRSARGVLVACLLCFGFWQLGQGAYIPAKAWLAQELMQRAWIRGTQGVDQPVPWPWADTWPIARLLAKSGHIELIVLAGTSGRTLAFGPGHLSVSSLPGETGNTVIAGHRDTHFGFLRDVDIGESLTIETVAGRQHLYEVIGIDIVDSRRGSLLLDTDEPVLSLVTCYPFDARNAGGPLRYVVTARQVY
;
A
#
# COMPACT_ATOMS: atom_id res chain seq x y z
N MET A 1 54.50 -10.32 39.33
CA MET A 1 53.62 -9.18 39.03
C MET A 1 52.52 -9.66 38.09
N VAL A 2 51.26 -9.72 38.55
CA VAL A 2 50.12 -10.17 37.75
C VAL A 2 49.53 -8.96 37.04
N ALA A 3 49.60 -8.94 35.70
CA ALA A 3 49.07 -7.87 34.85
C ALA A 3 47.54 -7.69 35.03
N PRO A 4 46.99 -6.48 34.83
CA PRO A 4 45.62 -6.14 35.22
C PRO A 4 44.59 -6.79 34.30
N ARG A 5 44.07 -7.96 34.72
CA ARG A 5 42.93 -8.68 34.09
C ARG A 5 41.62 -7.87 33.99
N ARG A 6 41.53 -6.68 34.62
CA ARG A 6 40.33 -5.82 34.62
C ARG A 6 40.12 -5.08 33.29
N SER A 7 41.18 -4.77 32.55
CA SER A 7 41.10 -4.04 31.28
C SER A 7 40.40 -4.85 30.16
N ALA A 8 40.76 -6.13 30.01
CA ALA A 8 40.18 -7.00 28.98
C ALA A 8 38.67 -7.24 29.17
N ARG A 9 38.19 -7.30 30.42
CA ARG A 9 36.75 -7.43 30.72
C ARG A 9 35.97 -6.18 30.34
N GLY A 10 36.52 -4.99 30.64
CA GLY A 10 35.89 -3.72 30.24
C GLY A 10 35.79 -3.57 28.73
N VAL A 11 36.85 -3.93 28.00
CA VAL A 11 36.85 -3.93 26.53
C VAL A 11 35.83 -4.92 25.97
N LEU A 12 35.77 -6.15 26.50
CA LEU A 12 34.78 -7.14 26.06
C LEU A 12 33.34 -6.66 26.29
N VAL A 13 33.04 -6.08 27.45
CA VAL A 13 31.71 -5.52 27.75
C VAL A 13 31.37 -4.40 26.77
N ALA A 14 32.31 -3.49 26.50
CA ALA A 14 32.10 -2.42 25.53
C ALA A 14 31.83 -2.98 24.12
N CYS A 15 32.60 -3.97 23.66
CA CYS A 15 32.38 -4.62 22.36
C CYS A 15 31.00 -5.28 22.27
N LEU A 16 30.55 -5.98 23.32
CA LEU A 16 29.23 -6.61 23.36
C LEU A 16 28.10 -5.56 23.36
N LEU A 17 28.28 -4.45 24.07
CA LEU A 17 27.31 -3.34 24.05
C LEU A 17 27.23 -2.69 22.66
N CYS A 18 28.37 -2.39 22.03
CA CYS A 18 28.40 -1.85 20.67
C CYS A 18 27.72 -2.78 19.67
N PHE A 19 27.99 -4.09 19.76
CA PHE A 19 27.33 -5.09 18.92
C PHE A 19 25.82 -5.17 19.21
N GLY A 20 25.42 -5.11 20.48
CA GLY A 20 24.00 -5.06 20.86
C GLY A 20 23.27 -3.84 20.29
N PHE A 21 23.86 -2.65 20.42
CA PHE A 21 23.31 -1.42 19.82
C PHE A 21 23.26 -1.48 18.30
N TRP A 22 24.27 -2.08 17.65
CA TRP A 22 24.26 -2.30 16.22
C TRP A 22 23.05 -3.17 15.80
N GLN A 23 22.80 -4.28 16.49
CA GLN A 23 21.68 -5.17 16.18
C GLN A 23 20.32 -4.49 16.42
N LEU A 24 20.20 -3.71 17.50
CA LEU A 24 18.99 -2.91 17.75
C LEU A 24 18.78 -1.86 16.65
N GLY A 25 19.84 -1.18 16.23
CA GLY A 25 19.78 -0.20 15.14
C GLY A 25 19.34 -0.83 13.81
N GLN A 26 19.88 -2.00 13.47
CA GLN A 26 19.47 -2.76 12.29
C GLN A 26 17.99 -3.19 12.36
N GLY A 27 17.54 -3.65 13.52
CA GLY A 27 16.13 -4.02 13.75
C GLY A 27 15.17 -2.84 13.65
N ALA A 28 15.57 -1.66 14.14
CA ALA A 28 14.74 -0.45 14.12
C ALA A 28 14.71 0.24 12.74
N TYR A 29 15.68 -0.04 11.87
CA TYR A 29 15.85 0.68 10.60
C TYR A 29 14.66 0.52 9.63
N ILE A 30 14.16 -0.71 9.45
CA ILE A 30 13.01 -0.97 8.57
C ILE A 30 11.71 -0.32 9.09
N PRO A 31 11.29 -0.52 10.36
CA PRO A 31 10.08 0.12 10.85
C PRO A 31 10.20 1.65 10.90
N ALA A 32 11.37 2.20 11.23
CA ALA A 32 11.58 3.66 11.20
C ALA A 32 11.42 4.22 9.78
N LYS A 33 11.95 3.54 8.76
CA LYS A 33 11.74 3.92 7.36
C LYS A 33 10.29 3.82 6.93
N ALA A 34 9.59 2.74 7.32
CA ALA A 34 8.18 2.57 7.00
C ALA A 34 7.35 3.71 7.60
N TRP A 35 7.57 4.03 8.88
CA TRP A 35 6.91 5.14 9.56
C TRP A 35 7.18 6.49 8.86
N LEU A 36 8.45 6.80 8.57
CA LEU A 36 8.81 8.04 7.91
C LEU A 36 8.20 8.13 6.51
N ALA A 37 8.17 7.03 5.75
CA ALA A 37 7.58 7.00 4.43
C ALA A 37 6.07 7.29 4.48
N GLN A 38 5.34 6.70 5.43
CA GLN A 38 3.91 6.98 5.64
C GLN A 38 3.67 8.46 5.97
N GLU A 39 4.47 9.03 6.87
CA GLU A 39 4.39 10.44 7.23
C GLU A 39 4.65 11.37 6.02
N LEU A 40 5.66 11.06 5.20
CA LEU A 40 5.96 11.83 3.99
C LEU A 40 4.84 11.70 2.94
N MET A 41 4.20 10.53 2.83
CA MET A 41 3.04 10.35 1.96
C MET A 41 1.81 11.13 2.45
N GLN A 42 1.57 11.19 3.76
CA GLN A 42 0.50 12.01 4.32
C GLN A 42 0.74 13.51 4.05
N ARG A 43 1.98 13.97 4.18
CA ARG A 43 2.35 15.36 3.81
C ARG A 43 2.21 15.63 2.31
N ALA A 44 2.56 14.66 1.48
CA ALA A 44 2.30 14.73 0.04
C ALA A 44 0.81 14.82 -0.27
N TRP A 45 -0.01 13.99 0.38
CA TRP A 45 -1.47 14.04 0.24
C TRP A 45 -2.03 15.41 0.59
N ILE A 46 -1.65 15.98 1.73
CA ILE A 46 -2.06 17.34 2.15
C ILE A 46 -1.64 18.41 1.13
N ARG A 47 -0.44 18.31 0.56
CA ARG A 47 -0.01 19.24 -0.51
C ARG A 47 -0.86 19.08 -1.76
N GLY A 48 -1.22 17.85 -2.12
CA GLY A 48 -2.11 17.56 -3.25
C GLY A 48 -3.50 18.17 -3.08
N THR A 49 -4.09 18.04 -1.88
CA THR A 49 -5.39 18.65 -1.58
C THR A 49 -5.36 20.18 -1.55
N GLN A 50 -4.17 20.78 -1.41
CA GLN A 50 -3.93 22.21 -1.54
C GLN A 50 -3.64 22.66 -2.99
N GLY A 51 -3.79 21.76 -3.97
CA GLY A 51 -3.65 22.07 -5.40
C GLY A 51 -2.23 21.93 -5.96
N VAL A 52 -1.29 21.35 -5.21
CA VAL A 52 0.03 21.01 -5.77
C VAL A 52 -0.14 19.85 -6.75
N ASP A 53 0.22 20.07 -8.01
CA ASP A 53 0.25 19.02 -9.02
C ASP A 53 1.36 18.01 -8.70
N GLN A 54 1.04 16.72 -8.82
CA GLN A 54 1.92 15.57 -8.55
C GLN A 54 2.81 15.73 -7.29
N PRO A 55 2.21 15.73 -6.08
CA PRO A 55 2.93 16.03 -4.84
C PRO A 55 3.85 14.86 -4.44
N VAL A 56 5.06 14.77 -5.00
CA VAL A 56 6.01 13.71 -4.65
C VAL A 56 6.43 13.76 -3.18
N PRO A 57 6.44 12.63 -2.44
CA PRO A 57 6.70 12.62 -0.99
C PRO A 57 8.17 12.92 -0.61
N TRP A 58 9.12 12.71 -1.53
CA TRP A 58 10.52 13.12 -1.41
C TRP A 58 11.12 13.35 -2.82
N PRO A 59 12.27 14.06 -2.96
CA PRO A 59 12.72 14.58 -4.26
C PRO A 59 13.00 13.56 -5.36
N TRP A 60 13.24 12.30 -5.02
CA TRP A 60 13.53 11.20 -5.96
C TRP A 60 12.44 10.12 -5.95
N ALA A 61 11.26 10.41 -5.40
CA ALA A 61 10.12 9.52 -5.49
C ALA A 61 9.61 9.47 -6.94
N ASP A 62 9.31 8.27 -7.41
CA ASP A 62 8.74 7.96 -8.72
C ASP A 62 7.22 7.74 -8.63
N THR A 63 6.60 8.26 -7.57
CA THR A 63 5.18 8.10 -7.27
C THR A 63 4.70 9.26 -6.41
N TRP A 64 3.39 9.48 -6.38
CA TRP A 64 2.72 10.47 -5.53
C TRP A 64 1.31 9.96 -5.16
N PRO A 65 0.71 10.47 -4.07
CA PRO A 65 -0.68 10.21 -3.73
C PRO A 65 -1.64 10.75 -4.80
N ILE A 66 -2.59 9.92 -5.23
CA ILE A 66 -3.66 10.33 -6.17
C ILE A 66 -5.06 10.23 -5.57
N ALA A 67 -5.21 9.37 -4.57
CA ALA A 67 -6.47 9.14 -3.89
C ALA A 67 -6.25 8.57 -2.49
N ARG A 68 -7.31 8.55 -1.70
CA ARG A 68 -7.41 7.89 -0.41
C ARG A 68 -8.55 6.88 -0.47
N LEU A 69 -8.24 5.62 -0.18
CA LEU A 69 -9.20 4.53 -0.07
C LEU A 69 -9.62 4.36 1.39
N LEU A 70 -10.92 4.40 1.64
CA LEU A 70 -11.53 4.05 2.91
C LEU A 70 -12.35 2.76 2.74
N ALA A 71 -12.14 1.81 3.64
CA ALA A 71 -12.87 0.54 3.69
C ALA A 71 -13.30 0.22 5.12
N LYS A 72 -14.15 -0.80 5.30
CA LYS A 72 -14.63 -1.24 6.62
C LYS A 72 -15.19 -0.07 7.44
N SER A 73 -16.12 0.68 6.83
CA SER A 73 -16.74 1.87 7.45
C SER A 73 -15.74 2.94 7.93
N GLY A 74 -14.58 3.03 7.27
CA GLY A 74 -13.54 4.02 7.58
C GLY A 74 -12.49 3.57 8.60
N HIS A 75 -12.57 2.33 9.11
CA HIS A 75 -11.54 1.78 9.98
C HIS A 75 -10.22 1.49 9.26
N ILE A 76 -10.27 1.36 7.93
CA ILE A 76 -9.12 1.17 7.08
C ILE A 76 -9.00 2.38 6.18
N GLU A 77 -7.87 3.07 6.29
CA GLU A 77 -7.52 4.23 5.48
C GLU A 77 -6.18 3.99 4.81
N LEU A 78 -6.15 4.06 3.48
CA LEU A 78 -4.97 3.82 2.68
C LEU A 78 -4.78 4.93 1.65
N ILE A 79 -3.56 5.48 1.58
CA ILE A 79 -3.18 6.37 0.49
C ILE A 79 -2.90 5.52 -0.76
N VAL A 80 -3.61 5.84 -1.84
CA VAL A 80 -3.44 5.23 -3.16
C VAL A 80 -2.43 6.06 -3.94
N LEU A 81 -1.42 5.36 -4.47
CA LEU A 81 -0.27 5.95 -5.13
C LEU A 81 -0.36 5.84 -6.66
N ALA A 82 0.23 6.79 -7.37
CA ALA A 82 0.37 6.72 -8.83
C ALA A 82 1.30 5.57 -9.25
N GLY A 83 0.78 4.62 -10.01
CA GLY A 83 1.54 3.51 -10.57
C GLY A 83 1.60 2.27 -9.66
N THR A 84 2.02 1.15 -10.25
CA THR A 84 2.02 -0.18 -9.62
C THR A 84 3.40 -0.84 -9.62
N SER A 85 4.46 -0.03 -9.66
CA SER A 85 5.83 -0.54 -9.58
C SER A 85 6.10 -1.23 -8.23
N GLY A 86 7.05 -2.16 -8.17
CA GLY A 86 7.44 -2.79 -6.90
C GLY A 86 7.91 -1.78 -5.85
N ARG A 87 8.49 -0.65 -6.27
CA ARG A 87 8.88 0.45 -5.38
C ARG A 87 7.66 1.18 -4.82
N THR A 88 6.64 1.42 -5.65
CA THR A 88 5.38 2.04 -5.24
C THR A 88 4.63 1.15 -4.26
N LEU A 89 4.46 -0.13 -4.62
CA LEU A 89 3.71 -1.10 -3.83
C LEU A 89 4.36 -1.41 -2.47
N ALA A 90 5.66 -1.15 -2.31
CA ALA A 90 6.35 -1.25 -1.02
C ALA A 90 5.86 -0.22 0.01
N PHE A 91 5.21 0.86 -0.43
CA PHE A 91 4.75 1.94 0.46
C PHE A 91 3.21 2.02 0.56
N GLY A 92 2.47 1.56 -0.44
CA GLY A 92 1.01 1.62 -0.41
C GLY A 92 0.36 0.94 -1.60
N PRO A 93 -0.98 0.85 -1.63
CA PRO A 93 -1.69 0.44 -2.82
C PRO A 93 -1.43 1.40 -3.98
N GLY A 94 -1.28 0.85 -5.18
CA GLY A 94 -0.94 1.59 -6.40
C GLY A 94 -2.06 1.53 -7.43
N HIS A 95 -2.35 2.65 -8.09
CA HIS A 95 -3.27 2.72 -9.22
C HIS A 95 -2.57 2.30 -10.52
N LEU A 96 -3.25 1.45 -11.29
CA LEU A 96 -2.78 1.01 -12.59
C LEU A 96 -2.96 2.15 -13.60
N SER A 97 -1.87 2.73 -14.08
CA SER A 97 -1.89 3.95 -14.90
C SER A 97 -2.64 3.85 -16.23
N VAL A 98 -2.87 2.63 -16.75
CA VAL A 98 -3.66 2.40 -17.98
C VAL A 98 -5.17 2.27 -17.73
N SER A 99 -5.58 2.25 -16.45
CA SER A 99 -6.98 2.15 -16.03
C SER A 99 -7.57 3.54 -15.74
N SER A 100 -8.89 3.66 -15.71
CA SER A 100 -9.57 4.94 -15.45
C SER A 100 -9.16 5.52 -14.09
N LEU A 101 -9.21 6.85 -13.95
CA LEU A 101 -9.03 7.47 -12.64
C LEU A 101 -10.29 7.27 -11.78
N PRO A 102 -10.16 7.30 -10.44
CA PRO A 102 -11.31 7.18 -9.56
C PRO A 102 -12.40 8.22 -9.88
N GLY A 103 -13.64 7.74 -10.01
CA GLY A 103 -14.81 8.55 -10.35
C GLY A 103 -15.00 8.86 -11.83
N GLU A 104 -14.08 8.42 -12.71
CA GLU A 104 -14.27 8.49 -14.16
C GLU A 104 -14.99 7.24 -14.67
N THR A 105 -15.62 7.35 -15.84
CA THR A 105 -16.18 6.20 -16.56
C THR A 105 -15.08 5.19 -16.89
N GLY A 106 -15.40 3.91 -16.75
CA GLY A 106 -14.45 2.80 -16.89
C GLY A 106 -14.04 2.22 -15.55
N ASN A 107 -13.09 1.28 -15.58
CA ASN A 107 -12.64 0.57 -14.40
C ASN A 107 -11.36 1.20 -13.84
N THR A 108 -11.43 1.70 -12.62
CA THR A 108 -10.28 2.09 -11.81
C THR A 108 -9.67 0.84 -11.18
N VAL A 109 -8.44 0.50 -11.53
CA VAL A 109 -7.75 -0.68 -10.96
C VAL A 109 -6.71 -0.24 -9.95
N ILE A 110 -6.82 -0.75 -8.72
CA ILE A 110 -5.86 -0.51 -7.64
C ILE A 110 -5.27 -1.84 -7.20
N ALA A 111 -3.95 -1.96 -7.24
CA ALA A 111 -3.22 -3.15 -6.80
C ALA A 111 -2.57 -2.92 -5.43
N GLY A 112 -2.53 -3.97 -4.61
CA GLY A 112 -1.89 -3.93 -3.29
C GLY A 112 -1.42 -5.30 -2.83
N HIS A 113 -0.47 -5.32 -1.90
CA HIS A 113 0.05 -6.56 -1.30
C HIS A 113 -0.96 -7.19 -0.33
N ARG A 114 -1.17 -8.51 -0.44
CA ARG A 114 -2.19 -9.29 0.29
C ARG A 114 -1.90 -9.46 1.77
N ASP A 115 -0.65 -9.26 2.15
CA ASP A 115 -0.07 -9.51 3.48
C ASP A 115 0.27 -8.20 4.21
N THR A 116 0.11 -7.06 3.53
CA THR A 116 0.22 -5.73 4.12
C THR A 116 -1.05 -4.92 3.85
N HIS A 117 -1.05 -4.05 2.84
CA HIS A 117 -2.08 -3.05 2.60
C HIS A 117 -3.46 -3.64 2.31
N PHE A 118 -3.53 -4.74 1.55
CA PHE A 118 -4.78 -5.36 1.11
C PHE A 118 -5.13 -6.65 1.87
N GLY A 119 -4.50 -6.88 3.04
CA GLY A 119 -4.86 -8.02 3.88
C GLY A 119 -6.32 -8.05 4.30
N PHE A 120 -6.94 -6.87 4.45
CA PHE A 120 -8.35 -6.73 4.83
C PHE A 120 -9.34 -7.25 3.78
N LEU A 121 -8.91 -7.40 2.52
CA LEU A 121 -9.78 -7.91 1.46
C LEU A 121 -10.19 -9.37 1.72
N ARG A 122 -9.49 -10.08 2.60
CA ARG A 122 -9.89 -11.42 3.07
C ARG A 122 -11.27 -11.42 3.70
N ASP A 123 -11.62 -10.32 4.37
CA ASP A 123 -12.81 -10.22 5.20
C ASP A 123 -13.88 -9.33 4.55
N VAL A 124 -13.69 -8.91 3.29
CA VAL A 124 -14.67 -8.10 2.54
C VAL A 124 -15.80 -8.98 2.03
N ASP A 125 -17.03 -8.48 2.17
CA ASP A 125 -18.25 -9.13 1.69
C ASP A 125 -18.92 -8.32 0.56
N ILE A 126 -19.72 -9.01 -0.26
CA ILE A 126 -20.60 -8.37 -1.25
C ILE A 126 -21.61 -7.47 -0.51
N GLY A 127 -21.85 -6.27 -1.05
CA GLY A 127 -22.68 -5.23 -0.45
C GLY A 127 -21.91 -4.29 0.48
N GLU A 128 -20.62 -4.54 0.75
CA GLU A 128 -19.80 -3.64 1.55
C GLU A 128 -19.45 -2.35 0.81
N SER A 129 -19.46 -1.24 1.55
CA SER A 129 -19.11 0.09 1.05
C SER A 129 -17.60 0.36 1.06
N LEU A 130 -17.10 0.89 -0.05
CA LEU A 130 -15.75 1.41 -0.21
C LEU A 130 -15.82 2.86 -0.67
N THR A 131 -15.01 3.75 -0.09
CA THR A 131 -14.95 5.16 -0.50
C THR A 131 -13.60 5.46 -1.10
N ILE A 132 -13.59 6.08 -2.28
CA ILE A 132 -12.38 6.69 -2.85
C ILE A 132 -12.52 8.21 -2.77
N GLU A 133 -11.61 8.85 -2.06
CA GLU A 133 -11.45 10.29 -2.07
C GLU A 133 -10.30 10.68 -3.01
N THR A 134 -10.58 11.52 -3.98
CA THR A 134 -9.56 12.05 -4.90
C THR A 134 -8.82 13.24 -4.26
N VAL A 135 -7.61 13.54 -4.73
CA VAL A 135 -6.87 14.75 -4.29
C VAL A 135 -7.65 16.05 -4.48
N ALA A 136 -8.62 16.09 -5.41
CA ALA A 136 -9.52 17.22 -5.61
C ALA A 136 -10.63 17.34 -4.54
N GLY A 137 -10.64 16.46 -3.52
CA GLY A 137 -11.62 16.45 -2.44
C GLY A 137 -12.96 15.80 -2.82
N ARG A 138 -13.11 15.25 -4.03
CA ARG A 138 -14.31 14.50 -4.43
C ARG A 138 -14.29 13.12 -3.80
N GLN A 139 -15.40 12.73 -3.18
CA GLN A 139 -15.61 11.39 -2.62
C GLN A 139 -16.55 10.60 -3.52
N HIS A 140 -16.13 9.39 -3.87
CA HIS A 140 -16.88 8.45 -4.68
C HIS A 140 -17.17 7.22 -3.83
N LEU A 141 -18.44 6.85 -3.69
CA LEU A 141 -18.82 5.63 -2.99
C LEU A 141 -19.02 4.50 -3.96
N TYR A 142 -18.42 3.38 -3.64
CA TYR A 142 -18.55 2.12 -4.35
C TYR A 142 -19.17 1.08 -3.44
N GLU A 143 -20.01 0.22 -4.00
CA GLU A 143 -20.54 -0.96 -3.32
C GLU A 143 -19.92 -2.20 -3.96
N VAL A 144 -19.38 -3.11 -3.15
CA VAL A 144 -18.80 -4.37 -3.62
C VAL A 144 -19.90 -5.23 -4.25
N ILE A 145 -19.75 -5.58 -5.52
CA ILE A 145 -20.72 -6.38 -6.27
C ILE A 145 -20.20 -7.78 -6.63
N GLY A 146 -18.89 -8.01 -6.54
CA GLY A 146 -18.27 -9.26 -6.96
C GLY A 146 -16.91 -9.49 -6.35
N ILE A 147 -16.59 -10.77 -6.17
CA ILE A 147 -15.32 -11.24 -5.63
C ILE A 147 -14.90 -12.47 -6.44
N ASP A 148 -13.77 -12.36 -7.13
CA ASP A 148 -13.30 -13.39 -8.06
C ASP A 148 -11.84 -13.79 -7.80
N ILE A 149 -11.51 -15.04 -8.11
CA ILE A 149 -10.14 -15.53 -8.16
C ILE A 149 -9.75 -15.69 -9.64
N VAL A 150 -8.86 -14.83 -10.12
CA VAL A 150 -8.46 -14.74 -11.53
C VAL A 150 -7.03 -15.24 -11.71
N ASP A 151 -6.79 -16.08 -12.72
CA ASP A 151 -5.43 -16.44 -13.15
C ASP A 151 -4.87 -15.35 -14.06
N SER A 152 -3.87 -14.60 -13.59
CA SER A 152 -3.28 -13.46 -14.33
C SER A 152 -2.57 -13.85 -15.63
N ARG A 153 -2.39 -15.15 -15.91
CA ARG A 153 -1.81 -15.63 -17.17
C ARG A 153 -2.85 -15.84 -18.27
N ARG A 154 -4.12 -15.91 -17.91
CA ARG A 154 -5.23 -16.25 -18.84
C ARG A 154 -6.36 -15.23 -18.81
N GLY A 155 -6.60 -14.62 -17.66
CA GLY A 155 -7.61 -13.58 -17.47
C GLY A 155 -7.01 -12.20 -17.67
N SER A 156 -7.84 -11.31 -18.22
CA SER A 156 -7.62 -9.87 -18.24
C SER A 156 -8.73 -9.20 -17.42
N LEU A 157 -8.39 -8.12 -16.73
CA LEU A 157 -9.41 -7.24 -16.16
C LEU A 157 -10.03 -6.42 -17.29
N LEU A 158 -11.35 -6.26 -17.25
CA LEU A 158 -12.04 -5.34 -18.14
C LEU A 158 -11.71 -3.91 -17.70
N LEU A 159 -11.04 -3.15 -18.57
CA LEU A 159 -10.69 -1.75 -18.28
C LEU A 159 -11.78 -0.79 -18.77
N ASP A 160 -12.36 -1.08 -19.93
CA ASP A 160 -13.43 -0.29 -20.51
C ASP A 160 -14.78 -0.82 -20.03
N THR A 161 -15.45 -0.01 -19.21
CA THR A 161 -16.82 -0.26 -18.72
C THR A 161 -17.65 1.00 -18.93
N ASP A 162 -18.93 0.84 -19.26
CA ASP A 162 -19.84 1.97 -19.49
C ASP A 162 -20.20 2.72 -18.19
N GLU A 163 -19.90 2.12 -17.05
CA GLU A 163 -20.11 2.66 -15.71
C GLU A 163 -18.78 2.79 -14.96
N PRO A 164 -18.67 3.70 -13.97
CA PRO A 164 -17.52 3.77 -13.08
C PRO A 164 -17.44 2.53 -12.17
N VAL A 165 -16.38 1.75 -12.35
CA VAL A 165 -16.08 0.53 -11.59
C VAL A 165 -14.76 0.69 -10.84
N LEU A 166 -14.65 0.05 -9.69
CA LEU A 166 -13.42 -0.06 -8.91
C LEU A 166 -13.04 -1.54 -8.78
N SER A 167 -11.82 -1.89 -9.17
CA SER A 167 -11.25 -3.22 -8.96
C SER A 167 -10.05 -3.16 -8.01
N LEU A 168 -10.19 -3.77 -6.83
CA LEU A 168 -9.10 -3.95 -5.88
C LEU A 168 -8.44 -5.32 -6.10
N VAL A 169 -7.17 -5.33 -6.46
CA VAL A 169 -6.44 -6.52 -6.92
C VAL A 169 -5.31 -6.85 -5.97
N THR A 170 -5.27 -8.11 -5.52
CA THR A 170 -4.14 -8.62 -4.73
C THR A 170 -3.73 -10.03 -5.12
N CYS A 171 -2.58 -10.50 -4.64
CA CYS A 171 -2.12 -11.87 -4.86
C CYS A 171 -2.97 -12.86 -4.06
N TYR A 172 -3.21 -14.06 -4.60
CA TYR A 172 -3.94 -15.14 -3.93
C TYR A 172 -3.11 -16.45 -3.98
N PRO A 173 -3.23 -17.38 -3.01
CA PRO A 173 -4.00 -17.29 -1.76
C PRO A 173 -3.35 -16.36 -0.71
N PHE A 174 -4.14 -15.90 0.26
CA PHE A 174 -3.70 -14.94 1.29
C PHE A 174 -2.66 -15.53 2.26
N ASP A 175 -2.68 -16.83 2.49
CA ASP A 175 -1.80 -17.56 3.41
C ASP A 175 -0.58 -18.20 2.72
N ALA A 176 -0.38 -17.97 1.42
CA ALA A 176 0.79 -18.47 0.72
C ALA A 176 2.07 -17.88 1.31
N ARG A 177 3.00 -18.77 1.69
CA ARG A 177 4.32 -18.41 2.27
C ARG A 177 5.21 -17.65 1.29
N ASN A 178 5.10 -17.97 0.00
CA ASN A 178 5.85 -17.31 -1.06
C ASN A 178 4.89 -16.48 -1.95
N ALA A 179 5.35 -15.31 -2.37
CA ALA A 179 4.68 -14.52 -3.40
C ALA A 179 5.01 -15.07 -4.81
N GLY A 180 4.33 -14.56 -5.83
CA GLY A 180 4.63 -14.86 -7.25
C GLY A 180 3.75 -15.92 -7.90
N GLY A 181 2.76 -16.46 -7.18
CA GLY A 181 1.70 -17.27 -7.80
C GLY A 181 0.91 -16.49 -8.86
N PRO A 182 0.26 -17.17 -9.82
CA PRO A 182 -0.46 -16.51 -10.90
C PRO A 182 -1.86 -16.04 -10.49
N LEU A 183 -2.39 -16.49 -9.35
CA LEU A 183 -3.75 -16.19 -8.93
C LEU A 183 -3.84 -14.80 -8.29
N ARG A 184 -4.93 -14.10 -8.60
CA ARG A 184 -5.27 -12.80 -8.07
C ARG A 184 -6.66 -12.86 -7.44
N TYR A 185 -6.79 -12.27 -6.26
CA TYR A 185 -8.08 -12.02 -5.65
C TYR A 185 -8.51 -10.62 -6.09
N VAL A 186 -9.68 -10.54 -6.71
CA VAL A 186 -10.21 -9.32 -7.32
C VAL A 186 -11.54 -9.01 -6.65
N VAL A 187 -11.60 -7.87 -5.98
CA VAL A 187 -12.86 -7.31 -5.47
C VAL A 187 -13.32 -6.25 -6.45
N THR A 188 -14.52 -6.44 -7.00
CA THR A 188 -15.14 -5.51 -7.95
C THR A 188 -16.27 -4.77 -7.25
N ALA A 189 -16.25 -3.44 -7.36
CA ALA A 189 -17.24 -2.57 -6.77
C ALA A 189 -17.76 -1.56 -7.81
N ARG A 190 -19.04 -1.24 -7.77
CA ARG A 190 -19.71 -0.31 -8.69
C ARG A 190 -20.00 0.99 -7.96
N GLN A 191 -19.79 2.13 -8.64
CA GLN A 191 -20.07 3.42 -8.03
C GLN A 191 -21.58 3.59 -7.78
N VAL A 192 -21.92 4.11 -6.61
CA VAL A 192 -23.29 4.41 -6.17
C VAL A 192 -23.57 5.92 -6.25
N TYR A 193 -22.58 6.76 -5.90
CA TYR A 193 -22.62 8.21 -6.03
C TYR A 193 -21.23 8.81 -6.27
#